data_AF-A0A151MEK5-F1
#
_entry.id   AF-A0A151MEK5-F1
#
_cell.length_a   1.000
_cell.length_b   1.000
_cell.length_c   1.000
_cell.angle_alpha   90.00
_cell.angle_beta   90.00
_cell.angle_gamma   90.00
#
_symmetry.space_group_name_H-M   'P 1'
#
loop_
_entity.id
_entity.type
_entity.pdbx_description
1 polymer ?
#
loop_
_entity_poly.entity_id
_entity_poly.type
_entity_poly.pdbx_seq_one_letter_code
_entity_poly.pdbx_strand_id
1 'polypeptide(L)'
;MGTKRGNLADAAERFQKAHRWQDNIKEDDIEYYDSKADTEYDDPEVDGEYEKEKSNSLKLEFTEDPNFKTKVNYSYAAVQIPTDIYKGSTVILNELNWTQALEDVFIENRKKDPSLLWQVFGSATGVTRYYPATPWRAPNKIDLYDVRRRPW
;
A
#
# COMPACT_ATOMS: atom_id res chain seq x y z
N MET A 1 -18.02 -17.07 16.53
CA MET A 1 -18.11 -15.59 16.43
C MET A 1 -16.66 -15.09 16.40
N GLY A 2 -16.09 -14.91 15.21
CA GLY A 2 -14.67 -14.54 15.04
C GLY A 2 -14.51 -13.03 15.09
N THR A 3 -13.59 -12.53 15.91
CA THR A 3 -13.28 -11.11 16.05
C THR A 3 -12.76 -10.56 14.71
N LYS A 4 -13.20 -9.37 14.29
CA LYS A 4 -12.86 -8.73 13.00
C LYS A 4 -11.37 -8.70 12.65
N ARG A 5 -10.48 -8.65 13.65
CA ARG A 5 -9.01 -8.72 13.49
C ARG A 5 -8.47 -10.11 13.14
N GLY A 6 -9.17 -11.18 13.55
CA GLY A 6 -8.72 -12.57 13.34
C GLY A 6 -8.62 -12.92 11.86
N ASN A 7 -9.59 -12.51 11.04
CA ASN A 7 -9.61 -12.85 9.61
C ASN A 7 -8.37 -12.32 8.85
N LEU A 8 -7.92 -11.09 9.13
CA LEU A 8 -6.79 -10.51 8.42
C LEU A 8 -5.44 -11.09 8.87
N ALA A 9 -5.25 -11.27 10.18
CA ALA A 9 -4.04 -11.85 10.73
C ALA A 9 -3.86 -13.31 10.27
N ASP A 10 -4.91 -14.13 10.40
CA ASP A 10 -4.88 -15.54 9.98
C ASP A 10 -4.62 -15.67 8.48
N ALA A 11 -5.21 -14.77 7.68
CA ALA A 11 -4.96 -14.72 6.24
C ALA A 11 -3.51 -14.35 5.92
N ALA A 12 -2.95 -13.34 6.59
CA ALA A 12 -1.57 -12.92 6.41
C ALA A 12 -0.59 -14.05 6.72
N GLU A 13 -0.74 -14.73 7.86
CA GLU A 13 0.09 -15.88 8.22
C GLU A 13 0.00 -17.00 7.17
N ARG A 14 -1.21 -17.31 6.71
CA ARG A 14 -1.44 -18.35 5.69
C ARG A 14 -0.80 -17.99 4.35
N PHE A 15 -0.99 -16.76 3.88
CA PHE A 15 -0.47 -16.30 2.59
C PHE A 15 1.05 -16.20 2.60
N GLN A 16 1.63 -15.64 3.67
CA GLN A 16 3.09 -15.58 3.81
C GLN A 16 3.71 -16.98 3.86
N LYS A 17 3.11 -17.92 4.63
CA LYS A 17 3.58 -19.31 4.69
C LYS A 17 3.49 -20.06 3.36
N ALA A 18 2.47 -19.74 2.55
CA ALA A 18 2.28 -20.34 1.24
C ALA A 18 3.19 -19.70 0.15
N HIS A 19 3.68 -18.49 0.39
CA HIS A 19 4.51 -17.76 -0.55
C HIS A 19 5.85 -18.48 -0.78
N ARG A 20 6.26 -18.54 -2.05
CA ARG A 20 7.60 -19.01 -2.43
C ARG A 20 8.43 -17.81 -2.82
N TRP A 21 9.58 -17.69 -2.19
CA TRP A 21 10.55 -16.66 -2.49
C TRP A 21 10.99 -16.72 -3.97
N GLN A 22 11.10 -15.55 -4.60
CA GLN A 22 11.53 -15.39 -5.99
C GLN A 22 12.70 -14.41 -6.06
N ASP A 23 13.89 -14.91 -6.41
CA ASP A 23 15.11 -14.08 -6.49
C ASP A 23 15.16 -13.18 -7.73
N ASN A 24 14.53 -13.62 -8.82
CA ASN A 24 14.54 -12.97 -10.13
C ASN A 24 13.28 -12.12 -10.41
N ILE A 25 12.49 -11.84 -9.38
CA ILE A 25 11.29 -11.01 -9.46
C ILE A 25 11.67 -9.58 -9.85
N LYS A 26 10.89 -8.96 -10.75
CA LYS A 26 11.12 -7.60 -11.23
C LYS A 26 9.98 -6.68 -10.81
N GLU A 27 10.24 -5.37 -10.80
CA GLU A 27 9.21 -4.37 -10.55
C GLU A 27 8.02 -4.51 -11.52
N ASP A 28 8.30 -4.79 -12.79
CA ASP A 28 7.28 -4.96 -13.83
C ASP A 28 6.37 -6.20 -13.61
N ASP A 29 6.78 -7.13 -12.74
CA ASP A 29 5.98 -8.32 -12.40
C ASP A 29 4.95 -8.04 -11.28
N ILE A 30 4.98 -6.85 -10.68
CA ILE A 30 4.17 -6.49 -9.50
C ILE A 30 3.20 -5.36 -9.83
N GLU A 31 1.91 -5.68 -9.81
CA GLU A 31 0.85 -4.69 -9.97
C GLU A 31 0.37 -4.20 -8.60
N TYR A 32 0.57 -2.91 -8.31
CA TYR A 32 0.05 -2.29 -7.09
C TYR A 32 -0.14 -0.78 -7.27
N TYR A 33 -1.00 -0.17 -6.45
CA TYR A 33 -1.08 1.28 -6.37
C TYR A 33 -0.09 1.81 -5.33
N ASP A 34 0.93 2.55 -5.78
CA ASP A 34 1.83 3.28 -4.93
C ASP A 34 1.15 4.58 -4.46
N SER A 35 0.90 4.69 -3.17
CA SER A 35 0.23 5.83 -2.57
C SER A 35 0.97 7.14 -2.76
N LYS A 36 2.29 7.12 -2.98
CA LYS A 36 3.10 8.33 -3.18
C LYS A 36 3.30 8.68 -4.65
N ALA A 37 2.79 7.87 -5.58
CA ALA A 37 2.99 8.06 -7.02
C ALA A 37 2.56 9.45 -7.52
N ASP A 38 1.60 10.11 -6.86
CA ASP A 38 1.15 11.45 -7.25
C ASP A 38 1.90 12.57 -6.48
N THR A 39 2.60 12.25 -5.39
CA THR A 39 3.30 13.24 -4.54
C THR A 39 4.80 13.34 -4.78
N GLU A 40 5.43 12.29 -5.34
CA GLU A 40 6.87 12.28 -5.64
C GLU A 40 7.27 13.26 -6.75
N TYR A 41 6.30 13.86 -7.46
CA TYR A 41 6.52 14.66 -8.67
C TYR A 41 6.14 16.14 -8.57
N ASP A 42 5.75 16.62 -7.38
CA ASP A 42 5.25 17.98 -7.14
C ASP A 42 6.24 18.82 -6.27
N ASP A 43 7.56 18.60 -6.40
CA ASP A 43 8.58 19.50 -5.81
C ASP A 43 8.95 20.63 -6.80
N PRO A 44 8.45 21.86 -6.60
CA PRO A 44 8.68 22.98 -7.51
C PRO A 44 10.12 23.53 -7.51
N GLU A 45 11.03 23.02 -6.66
CA GLU A 45 12.45 23.43 -6.64
C GLU A 45 13.35 22.60 -7.57
N VAL A 46 12.80 21.58 -8.23
CA VAL A 46 13.55 20.70 -9.12
C VAL A 46 13.36 21.18 -10.57
N ASP A 47 14.13 22.20 -10.96
CA ASP A 47 14.14 22.82 -12.29
C ASP A 47 14.95 22.00 -13.31
N GLY A 48 14.57 20.73 -13.47
CA GLY A 48 15.21 19.80 -14.40
C GLY A 48 14.21 18.84 -15.01
N GLU A 49 14.29 18.64 -16.33
CA GLU A 49 13.65 17.51 -17.01
C GLU A 49 14.34 16.21 -16.56
N TYR A 50 14.09 15.77 -15.33
CA TYR A 50 14.35 14.39 -14.96
C TYR A 50 13.36 13.55 -15.77
N GLU A 51 13.88 12.63 -16.59
CA GLU A 51 13.05 11.68 -17.32
C GLU A 51 12.06 11.09 -16.31
N LYS A 52 10.76 11.29 -16.56
CA LYS A 52 9.69 10.73 -15.73
C LYS A 52 9.89 9.22 -15.70
N GLU A 53 10.54 8.71 -14.65
CA GLU A 53 10.65 7.27 -14.46
C GLU A 53 9.22 6.74 -14.52
N LYS A 54 8.99 5.80 -15.46
CA LYS A 54 7.68 5.18 -15.61
C LYS A 54 7.33 4.55 -14.27
N SER A 55 6.46 5.22 -13.52
CA SER A 55 5.92 4.62 -12.31
C SER A 55 5.13 3.38 -12.73
N ASN A 56 5.58 2.21 -12.27
CA ASN A 56 4.87 0.94 -12.39
C ASN A 56 3.60 0.89 -11.52
N SER A 57 3.26 2.01 -10.85
CA SER A 57 2.03 2.13 -10.09
C SER A 57 0.80 2.06 -10.99
N LEU A 58 -0.22 1.36 -10.51
CA LEU A 58 -1.56 1.41 -11.06
C LEU A 58 -2.08 2.86 -11.11
N LYS A 59 -2.91 3.15 -12.11
CA LYS A 59 -3.65 4.41 -12.19
C LYS A 59 -5.09 4.15 -11.75
N LEU A 60 -5.50 4.79 -10.67
CA LEU A 60 -6.82 4.59 -10.07
C LEU A 60 -7.68 5.84 -10.19
N GLU A 61 -8.98 5.62 -10.28
CA GLU A 61 -9.98 6.67 -10.11
C GLU A 61 -10.45 6.71 -8.65
N PHE A 62 -10.56 7.92 -8.09
CA PHE A 62 -10.93 8.13 -6.69
C PHE A 62 -12.22 8.94 -6.58
N THR A 63 -13.08 8.54 -5.64
CA THR A 63 -14.35 9.22 -5.35
C THR A 63 -14.37 9.73 -3.91
N GLU A 64 -14.95 10.90 -3.66
CA GLU A 64 -15.09 11.44 -2.30
C GLU A 64 -15.98 10.53 -1.43
N ASP A 65 -15.49 10.21 -0.23
CA ASP A 65 -16.25 9.44 0.74
C ASP A 65 -16.41 10.21 2.06
N PRO A 66 -17.65 10.51 2.50
CA PRO A 66 -17.91 11.23 3.74
C PRO A 66 -17.41 10.54 5.01
N ASN A 67 -17.31 9.20 5.03
CA ASN A 67 -16.82 8.47 6.20
C ASN A 67 -15.32 8.65 6.39
N PHE A 68 -14.59 8.81 5.28
CA PHE A 68 -13.14 8.98 5.26
C PHE A 68 -12.71 10.44 5.19
N LYS A 69 -13.59 11.36 4.78
CA LYS A 69 -13.30 12.80 4.57
C LYS A 69 -12.15 13.02 3.57
N THR A 70 -11.99 12.09 2.63
CA THR A 70 -11.01 12.14 1.53
C THR A 70 -11.56 11.36 0.33
N LYS A 71 -10.85 11.44 -0.81
CA LYS A 71 -11.14 10.60 -1.98
C LYS A 71 -10.54 9.22 -1.80
N VAL A 72 -11.30 8.19 -2.12
CA VAL A 72 -10.89 6.79 -1.94
C VAL A 72 -11.23 5.94 -3.18
N ASN A 73 -10.55 4.80 -3.30
CA ASN A 73 -10.82 3.76 -4.28
C ASN A 73 -11.07 2.43 -3.54
N TYR A 74 -12.24 1.84 -3.78
CA TYR A 74 -12.68 0.61 -3.12
C TYR A 74 -12.32 -0.67 -3.90
N SER A 75 -11.67 -0.55 -5.05
CA SER A 75 -11.25 -1.70 -5.85
C SER A 75 -9.87 -2.21 -5.43
N TYR A 76 -9.01 -1.32 -4.91
CA TYR A 76 -7.63 -1.65 -4.55
C TYR A 76 -7.26 -1.14 -3.16
N ALA A 77 -6.23 -1.75 -2.58
CA ALA A 77 -5.48 -1.22 -1.46
C ALA A 77 -4.31 -0.34 -1.97
N ALA A 78 -3.96 0.67 -1.19
CA ALA A 78 -2.78 1.48 -1.46
C ALA A 78 -1.56 0.92 -0.72
N VAL A 79 -0.38 1.06 -1.33
CA VAL A 79 0.90 0.69 -0.76
C VAL A 79 1.67 1.94 -0.38
N GLN A 80 2.21 1.98 0.84
CA GLN A 80 3.19 2.98 1.27
C GLN A 80 4.51 2.27 1.57
N ILE A 81 5.59 2.79 1.00
CA ILE A 81 6.96 2.37 1.28
C ILE A 81 7.69 3.60 1.87
N PRO A 82 8.39 3.45 3.01
CA PRO A 82 9.25 4.50 3.55
C PRO A 82 10.25 4.98 2.51
N THR A 83 10.49 6.29 2.48
CA THR A 83 11.31 6.96 1.47
C THR A 83 12.78 6.50 1.50
N ASP A 84 13.26 6.00 2.65
CA ASP A 84 14.61 5.45 2.83
C ASP A 84 14.75 3.98 2.39
N ILE A 85 13.69 3.37 1.85
CA ILE A 85 13.67 1.99 1.38
C ILE A 85 13.54 1.95 -0.15
N TYR A 86 14.46 1.24 -0.80
CA TYR A 86 14.39 1.02 -2.25
C TYR A 86 13.31 0.00 -2.63
N LYS A 87 12.28 0.46 -3.35
CA LYS A 87 11.11 -0.32 -3.78
C LYS A 87 11.45 -1.50 -4.71
N GLY A 88 12.49 -1.38 -5.52
CA GLY A 88 12.94 -2.42 -6.44
C GLY A 88 13.78 -3.55 -5.80
N SER A 89 14.04 -3.50 -4.49
CA SER A 89 14.78 -4.55 -3.82
C SER A 89 13.99 -5.86 -3.78
N THR A 90 14.65 -7.00 -3.96
CA THR A 90 14.03 -8.34 -3.97
C THR A 90 13.18 -8.62 -2.74
N VAL A 91 13.59 -8.11 -1.56
CA VAL A 91 12.83 -8.20 -0.31
C VAL A 91 11.48 -7.50 -0.42
N ILE A 92 11.48 -6.27 -0.91
CA ILE A 92 10.26 -5.47 -1.05
C ILE A 92 9.37 -6.03 -2.15
N LEU A 93 9.93 -6.46 -3.28
CA LEU A 93 9.16 -7.08 -4.36
C LEU A 93 8.47 -8.37 -3.90
N ASN A 94 9.15 -9.23 -3.15
CA ASN A 94 8.52 -10.43 -2.58
C ASN A 94 7.44 -10.06 -1.56
N GLU A 95 7.67 -9.04 -0.74
CA GLU A 95 6.66 -8.56 0.20
C GLU A 95 5.41 -8.06 -0.53
N LEU A 96 5.57 -7.22 -1.54
CA LEU A 96 4.47 -6.71 -2.35
C LEU A 96 3.70 -7.86 -3.02
N ASN A 97 4.41 -8.85 -3.55
CA ASN A 97 3.82 -10.01 -4.22
C ASN A 97 2.85 -10.78 -3.30
N TRP A 98 3.31 -11.26 -2.14
CA TRP A 98 2.45 -12.09 -1.29
C TRP A 98 1.36 -11.28 -0.59
N THR A 99 1.65 -10.02 -0.25
CA THR A 99 0.67 -9.14 0.43
C THR A 99 -0.45 -8.67 -0.48
N GLN A 100 -0.34 -8.83 -1.81
CA GLN A 100 -1.43 -8.56 -2.77
C GLN A 100 -2.69 -9.37 -2.42
N ALA A 101 -2.54 -10.62 -1.95
CA ALA A 101 -3.66 -11.48 -1.57
C ALA A 101 -4.48 -10.95 -0.38
N LEU A 102 -3.96 -9.98 0.39
CA LEU A 102 -4.70 -9.34 1.49
C LEU A 102 -5.81 -8.42 1.00
N GLU A 103 -5.76 -7.97 -0.27
CA GLU A 103 -6.75 -7.07 -0.85
C GLU A 103 -8.16 -7.67 -0.84
N ASP A 104 -8.29 -8.93 -1.25
CA ASP A 104 -9.57 -9.65 -1.20
C ASP A 104 -10.12 -9.72 0.23
N VAL A 105 -9.24 -9.92 1.22
CA VAL A 105 -9.63 -9.95 2.63
C VAL A 105 -10.12 -8.57 3.10
N PHE A 106 -9.44 -7.50 2.71
CA PHE A 106 -9.89 -6.14 3.00
C PHE A 106 -11.26 -5.84 2.40
N ILE A 107 -11.45 -6.18 1.13
CA ILE A 107 -12.70 -5.98 0.38
C ILE A 107 -13.82 -6.79 1.04
N GLU A 108 -13.60 -8.06 1.34
CA GLU A 108 -14.57 -8.92 2.00
C GLU A 108 -14.98 -8.41 3.39
N ASN A 109 -14.01 -7.97 4.18
CA ASN A 109 -14.29 -7.39 5.50
C ASN A 109 -15.20 -6.17 5.39
N ARG A 110 -14.96 -5.29 4.41
CA ARG A 110 -15.80 -4.11 4.16
C ARG A 110 -17.18 -4.47 3.59
N LYS A 111 -17.28 -5.50 2.74
CA LYS A 111 -18.57 -6.04 2.27
C LYS A 111 -19.41 -6.57 3.44
N LYS A 112 -18.77 -7.25 4.40
CA LYS A 112 -19.41 -7.78 5.61
C LYS A 112 -19.81 -6.67 6.59
N ASP A 113 -18.98 -5.63 6.71
CA ASP A 113 -19.26 -4.48 7.56
C ASP A 113 -18.92 -3.15 6.85
N PRO A 114 -19.94 -2.49 6.28
CA PRO A 114 -19.77 -1.21 5.62
C PRO A 114 -19.44 -0.02 6.53
N SER A 115 -19.36 -0.19 7.85
CA SER A 115 -18.94 0.87 8.79
C SER A 115 -17.44 0.89 9.05
N LEU A 116 -16.70 -0.11 8.56
CA LEU A 116 -15.25 -0.17 8.72
C LEU A 116 -14.58 1.04 8.06
N LEU A 117 -13.74 1.72 8.85
CA LEU A 117 -12.78 2.71 8.39
C LEU A 117 -11.54 1.99 7.82
N TRP A 118 -10.36 2.60 7.96
CA TRP A 118 -9.11 2.07 7.45
C TRP A 118 -8.82 0.66 7.96
N GLN A 119 -8.50 -0.24 7.04
CA GLN A 119 -7.86 -1.51 7.34
C GLN A 119 -6.40 -1.39 6.93
N VAL A 120 -5.47 -1.84 7.78
CA VAL A 120 -4.04 -1.66 7.57
C VAL A 120 -3.29 -2.94 7.90
N PHE A 121 -2.35 -3.30 7.03
CA PHE A 121 -1.32 -4.30 7.28
C PHE A 121 0.05 -3.59 7.21
N GLY A 122 0.85 -3.72 8.26
CA GLY A 122 2.22 -3.21 8.31
C GLY A 122 3.20 -4.37 8.34
N SER A 123 4.09 -4.42 7.36
CA SER A 123 5.14 -5.42 7.27
C SER A 123 6.35 -5.06 8.13
N ALA A 124 7.05 -6.09 8.61
CA ALA A 124 8.38 -5.94 9.20
C ALA A 124 9.41 -5.34 8.22
N THR A 125 9.19 -5.45 6.91
CA THR A 125 10.05 -4.86 5.87
C THR A 125 9.83 -3.35 5.71
N GLY A 126 8.78 -2.78 6.31
CA GLY A 126 8.40 -1.38 6.17
C GLY A 126 7.26 -1.14 5.17
N VAL A 127 6.91 -2.11 4.33
CA VAL A 127 5.74 -2.03 3.44
C VAL A 127 4.46 -1.91 4.25
N THR A 128 3.63 -0.93 3.91
CA THR A 128 2.29 -0.77 4.47
C THR A 128 1.24 -0.93 3.38
N ARG A 129 0.25 -1.80 3.58
CA ARG A 129 -0.96 -1.85 2.76
C ARG A 129 -2.14 -1.34 3.54
N TYR A 130 -2.91 -0.43 2.95
CA TYR A 130 -4.15 0.06 3.57
C TYR A 130 -5.30 0.17 2.58
N TYR A 131 -6.50 -0.10 3.08
CA TYR A 131 -7.74 -0.13 2.30
C TYR A 131 -8.83 0.71 2.96
N PRO A 132 -9.66 1.44 2.17
CA PRO A 132 -9.59 1.60 0.70
C PRO A 132 -8.34 2.39 0.26
N ALA A 133 -7.95 2.33 -1.02
CA ALA A 133 -6.81 3.11 -1.50
C ALA A 133 -7.12 4.61 -1.45
N THR A 134 -6.14 5.42 -1.05
CA THR A 134 -6.12 6.89 -1.20
C THR A 134 -4.69 7.31 -1.52
N PRO A 135 -4.48 8.36 -2.33
CA PRO A 135 -3.18 8.99 -2.45
C PRO A 135 -2.69 9.44 -1.08
N TRP A 136 -1.41 9.25 -0.81
CA TRP A 136 -0.75 9.74 0.39
C TRP A 136 -0.68 11.26 0.34
N ARG A 137 -0.92 11.92 1.47
CA ARG A 137 -0.69 13.36 1.61
C ARG A 137 0.37 13.57 2.67
N ALA A 138 1.61 13.75 2.23
CA ALA A 138 2.69 14.08 3.14
C ALA A 138 2.39 15.44 3.81
N PRO A 139 2.39 15.53 5.15
CA PRO A 139 2.12 16.79 5.85
C PRO A 139 3.26 17.81 5.71
N ASN A 140 4.46 17.36 5.33
CA ASN A 140 5.68 18.17 5.17
C ASN A 140 6.35 17.86 3.81
N LYS A 141 7.32 18.70 3.43
CA LYS A 141 8.14 18.53 2.21
C LYS A 141 8.90 17.18 2.16
N ILE A 142 9.24 16.60 3.32
CA ILE A 142 9.89 15.28 3.43
C ILE A 142 8.97 14.34 4.20
N ASP A 143 8.55 13.24 3.55
CA ASP A 143 7.80 12.18 4.21
C ASP A 143 8.74 11.21 4.96
N LEU A 144 8.62 11.21 6.29
CA LEU A 144 9.36 10.33 7.20
C LEU A 144 8.47 9.21 7.77
N TYR A 145 7.30 8.96 7.17
CA TYR A 145 6.40 7.93 7.64
C TYR A 145 7.00 6.53 7.46
N ASP A 146 7.16 5.83 8.58
CA ASP A 146 7.56 4.43 8.66
C ASP A 146 6.64 3.72 9.65
N VAL A 147 5.93 2.70 9.15
CA VAL A 147 4.95 1.91 9.90
C VAL A 147 5.55 1.23 11.13
N ARG A 148 6.85 0.90 11.10
CA ARG A 148 7.58 0.24 12.19
C ARG A 148 7.87 1.18 13.35
N ARG A 149 7.80 2.50 13.13
CA ARG A 149 8.09 3.54 14.13
C ARG A 149 6.82 4.09 14.79
N ARG A 150 5.66 3.49 14.51
CA ARG A 150 4.38 3.97 14.99
C ARG A 150 3.99 3.28 16.32
N PRO A 151 3.37 4.00 17.26
CA PRO A 151 3.08 3.48 18.61
C PRO A 151 1.76 2.69 18.73
N TRP A 152 1.10 2.37 17.61
CA TRP A 152 -0.24 1.76 17.59
C TRP A 152 -0.23 0.26 17.92
#